data_AF-A0A833TYS7-F1
#
_entry.id   AF-A0A833TYS7-F1
#
_cell.length_a   1.000
_cell.length_b   1.000
_cell.length_c   1.000
_cell.angle_alpha   90.00
_cell.angle_beta   90.00
_cell.angle_gamma   90.00
#
_symmetry.space_group_name_H-M   'P 1'
#
loop_
_entity.id
_entity.type
_entity.pdbx_description
1 polymer ?
#
loop_
_entity_poly.entity_id
_entity_poly.type
_entity_poly.pdbx_seq_one_letter_code
_entity_poly.pdbx_strand_id
1 'polypeptide(L)'
;MKKENVGVMLLLQVLVCVYCVYDDRRKSMLPAEATSSMVLNRVGSSIVFPVYGNVYSIGYRLNIVFGGFYNVTLNIGQPSKPYFLDPDTGSDLIWLQNDAPCVQCIELWI
;
A
#
# COMPACT_ATOMS: atom_id res chain seq x y z
N MET A 1 -19.01 -32.85 -11.04
CA MET A 1 -19.47 -31.43 -11.00
C MET A 1 -20.24 -31.15 -12.28
N LYS A 2 -21.52 -30.80 -12.17
CA LYS A 2 -22.43 -30.70 -13.31
C LYS A 2 -22.19 -29.38 -14.05
N LYS A 3 -22.12 -29.40 -15.39
CA LYS A 3 -21.72 -28.26 -16.27
C LYS A 3 -22.45 -26.94 -15.95
N GLU A 4 -23.67 -27.04 -15.44
CA GLU A 4 -24.50 -25.95 -14.94
C GLU A 4 -23.86 -25.15 -13.78
N ASN A 5 -23.09 -25.79 -12.90
CA ASN A 5 -22.47 -25.11 -11.75
C ASN A 5 -21.24 -24.26 -12.13
N VAL A 6 -20.58 -24.60 -13.25
CA VAL A 6 -19.39 -23.85 -13.73
C VAL A 6 -19.81 -22.51 -14.32
N GLY A 7 -20.92 -22.47 -15.05
CA GLY A 7 -21.47 -21.22 -15.60
C GLY A 7 -21.93 -20.26 -14.51
N VAL A 8 -22.55 -20.77 -13.44
CA VAL A 8 -23.00 -19.96 -12.29
C VAL A 8 -21.81 -19.38 -11.51
N MET A 9 -20.74 -20.16 -11.30
CA MET A 9 -19.51 -19.65 -10.67
C MET A 9 -18.86 -18.55 -11.50
N LEU A 10 -18.80 -18.69 -12.83
CA LEU A 10 -18.23 -17.68 -13.72
C LEU A 10 -19.05 -16.39 -13.71
N LEU A 11 -20.39 -16.50 -13.72
CA LEU A 11 -21.31 -15.36 -13.60
C LEU A 11 -21.14 -14.62 -12.27
N LEU A 12 -21.01 -15.36 -11.15
CA LEU A 12 -20.74 -14.78 -9.84
C LEU A 12 -19.41 -14.03 -9.81
N GLN A 13 -18.35 -14.58 -10.40
CA GLN A 13 -17.04 -13.92 -10.50
C GLN A 13 -17.10 -12.62 -11.31
N VAL A 14 -17.80 -12.64 -12.45
CA VAL A 14 -17.99 -11.44 -13.28
C VAL A 14 -18.81 -10.38 -12.53
N LEU A 15 -19.89 -10.77 -11.86
CA LEU A 15 -20.71 -9.85 -11.08
C LEU A 15 -19.90 -9.20 -9.94
N VAL A 16 -19.13 -9.98 -9.19
CA VAL A 16 -18.24 -9.46 -8.14
C VAL A 16 -17.22 -8.47 -8.70
N CYS A 17 -16.57 -8.79 -9.82
CA CYS A 17 -15.66 -7.87 -10.51
C CYS A 17 -16.34 -6.54 -10.88
N VAL A 18 -17.54 -6.59 -11.46
CA VAL A 18 -18.29 -5.38 -11.85
C VAL A 18 -18.67 -4.55 -10.63
N TYR A 19 -19.11 -5.18 -9.53
CA TYR A 19 -19.41 -4.47 -8.29
C TYR A 19 -18.16 -3.83 -7.66
N CYS A 20 -17.00 -4.51 -7.65
CA CYS A 20 -15.75 -3.97 -7.15
C CYS A 20 -15.29 -2.74 -7.96
N VAL A 21 -15.32 -2.83 -9.30
CA VAL A 21 -14.95 -1.72 -10.20
C VAL A 21 -15.92 -0.54 -10.07
N TYR A 22 -17.19 -0.80 -9.81
CA TYR A 22 -18.19 0.26 -9.59
C TYR A 22 -18.03 0.98 -8.24
N ASP A 23 -17.64 0.27 -7.17
CA ASP A 23 -17.36 0.88 -5.85
C ASP A 23 -16.13 1.80 -5.91
N ASP A 24 -15.07 1.36 -6.57
CA ASP A 24 -13.84 2.12 -6.80
C ASP A 24 -14.13 3.46 -7.51
N ARG A 25 -14.96 3.41 -8.57
CA ARG A 25 -15.44 4.60 -9.30
C ARG A 25 -16.30 5.54 -8.47
N ARG A 26 -16.97 5.08 -7.40
CA ARG A 26 -17.77 5.97 -6.52
C ARG A 26 -16.94 6.67 -5.46
N LYS A 27 -15.79 6.14 -5.07
CA LYS A 27 -14.89 6.79 -4.10
C LYS A 27 -14.07 7.93 -4.70
N SER A 28 -13.92 7.98 -6.03
CA SER A 28 -13.13 9.01 -6.73
C SER A 28 -13.87 10.34 -6.98
N MET A 29 -15.09 10.54 -6.47
CA MET A 29 -15.92 11.71 -6.82
C MET A 29 -16.48 12.50 -5.63
N LEU A 30 -15.77 12.55 -4.51
CA LEU A 30 -16.06 13.49 -3.41
C LEU A 30 -14.78 14.28 -3.05
N PRO A 31 -14.77 15.61 -3.21
CA PRO A 31 -13.65 16.41 -2.72
C PRO A 31 -13.81 16.57 -1.21
N ALA A 32 -12.99 15.87 -0.43
CA ALA A 32 -12.78 16.22 0.97
C ALA A 32 -11.85 17.43 1.03
N GLU A 33 -12.46 18.62 1.11
CA GLU A 33 -11.76 19.89 1.26
C GLU A 33 -11.21 20.01 2.69
N ALA A 34 -9.96 19.60 2.88
CA ALA A 34 -9.19 19.88 4.08
C ALA A 34 -8.19 21.01 3.78
N THR A 35 -8.62 22.26 3.95
CA THR A 35 -7.71 23.41 3.98
C THR A 35 -6.86 23.36 5.24
N SER A 36 -5.70 22.72 5.17
CA SER A 36 -4.64 22.86 6.16
C SER A 36 -3.73 24.02 5.75
N SER A 37 -3.79 25.13 6.50
CA SER A 37 -2.93 26.29 6.27
C SER A 37 -1.51 26.00 6.74
N MET A 38 -0.68 25.41 5.87
CA MET A 38 0.75 25.33 6.11
C MET A 38 1.41 26.62 5.63
N VAL A 39 1.84 27.46 6.59
CA VAL A 39 2.74 28.59 6.30
C VAL A 39 4.06 28.00 5.80
N LEU A 40 4.22 27.96 4.47
CA LEU A 40 5.42 27.47 3.82
C LEU A 40 6.42 28.62 3.67
N ASN A 41 7.47 28.62 4.50
CA ASN A 41 8.67 29.40 4.19
C ASN A 41 9.25 28.86 2.87
N ARG A 42 9.30 29.71 1.84
CA ARG A 42 9.84 29.39 0.51
C ARG A 42 11.33 29.00 0.60
N VAL A 43 11.62 27.71 0.73
CA VAL A 43 12.88 27.08 0.33
C VAL A 43 12.55 25.71 -0.26
N GLY A 44 12.32 25.64 -1.57
CA GLY A 44 12.08 24.41 -2.34
C GLY A 44 10.72 23.73 -2.10
N SER A 45 9.88 23.64 -3.13
CA SER A 45 8.60 22.89 -3.06
C SER A 45 8.79 21.37 -3.24
N SER A 46 9.97 20.85 -2.91
CA SER A 46 10.34 19.46 -3.15
C SER A 46 11.07 18.88 -1.95
N ILE A 47 10.72 17.65 -1.59
CA ILE A 47 11.43 16.82 -0.62
C ILE A 47 11.96 15.59 -1.35
N VAL A 48 13.18 15.17 -1.01
CA VAL A 48 13.84 14.00 -1.62
C VAL A 48 14.12 12.99 -0.52
N PHE A 49 13.65 11.76 -0.72
CA PHE A 49 13.92 10.64 0.17
C PHE A 49 14.82 9.63 -0.53
N PRO A 50 15.91 9.16 0.10
CA PRO A 50 16.72 8.10 -0.47
C PRO A 50 15.93 6.78 -0.44
N VAL A 51 15.91 6.09 -1.59
CA VAL A 51 15.33 4.76 -1.73
C VAL A 51 16.46 3.74 -1.72
N TYR A 52 16.34 2.71 -0.90
CA TYR A 52 17.27 1.58 -0.83
C TYR A 52 16.59 0.32 -1.37
N GLY A 53 17.32 -0.52 -2.10
CA GLY A 53 16.74 -1.73 -2.65
C GLY A 53 17.41 -2.21 -3.93
N ASN A 54 16.92 -3.31 -4.46
CA ASN A 54 17.33 -3.81 -5.77
C ASN A 54 16.21 -4.63 -6.44
N VAL A 55 16.32 -4.77 -7.76
CA VAL A 55 15.37 -5.54 -8.60
C VAL A 55 15.70 -7.03 -8.68
N TYR A 56 16.82 -7.48 -8.10
CA TYR A 56 17.30 -8.83 -8.31
C TYR A 56 16.54 -9.80 -7.42
N SER A 57 15.98 -10.83 -8.05
CA SER A 57 15.47 -12.00 -7.34
C SER A 57 16.64 -12.64 -6.60
N ILE A 58 16.57 -12.70 -5.27
CA ILE A 58 17.52 -13.46 -4.45
C ILE A 58 17.27 -14.94 -4.68
N GLY A 59 17.95 -15.50 -5.68
CA GLY A 59 17.89 -16.90 -6.03
C GLY A 59 18.82 -17.73 -5.14
N TYR A 60 18.42 -18.02 -3.90
CA TYR A 60 18.99 -19.17 -3.20
C TYR A 60 18.42 -20.41 -3.88
N ARG A 61 19.16 -20.90 -4.89
CA ARG A 61 19.15 -22.26 -5.43
C ARG A 61 17.99 -23.14 -4.90
N LEU A 62 16.83 -23.08 -5.58
CA LEU A 62 15.57 -23.84 -5.42
C LEU A 62 14.37 -22.99 -4.91
N ASN A 63 13.38 -22.79 -5.81
CA ASN A 63 12.18 -21.94 -5.71
C ASN A 63 12.44 -20.43 -5.89
N ILE A 64 12.08 -19.92 -7.06
CA ILE A 64 12.29 -18.51 -7.43
C ILE A 64 11.34 -17.62 -6.63
N VAL A 65 11.90 -16.82 -5.71
CA VAL A 65 11.21 -15.70 -5.08
C VAL A 65 11.42 -14.46 -5.95
N PHE A 66 10.41 -14.15 -6.77
CA PHE A 66 10.35 -12.87 -7.47
C PHE A 66 9.88 -11.80 -6.48
N GLY A 67 10.83 -11.14 -5.83
CA GLY A 67 10.55 -9.99 -4.99
C GLY A 67 11.74 -9.07 -5.00
N GLY A 68 11.74 -8.08 -5.90
CA GLY A 68 12.58 -6.91 -5.69
C GLY A 68 12.00 -6.14 -4.51
N PHE A 69 12.84 -5.68 -3.59
CA PHE A 69 12.41 -4.94 -2.41
C PHE A 69 13.00 -3.54 -2.47
N TYR A 70 12.16 -2.54 -2.22
CA TYR A 70 12.53 -1.15 -2.08
C TYR A 70 12.00 -0.64 -0.75
N ASN A 71 12.80 0.12 -0.02
CA ASN A 71 12.39 0.77 1.20
C ASN A 71 12.84 2.23 1.23
N VAL A 72 12.10 3.02 1.99
CA VAL A 72 12.40 4.42 2.32
C VAL A 72 12.32 4.58 3.83
N THR A 73 13.19 5.40 4.40
CA THR A 73 13.11 5.77 5.83
C THR A 73 12.46 7.14 5.99
N LEU A 74 11.37 7.19 6.75
CA LEU A 74 10.70 8.45 7.10
C LEU A 74 10.66 8.63 8.61
N ASN A 75 10.94 9.85 9.05
CA ASN A 75 10.88 10.22 10.46
C ASN A 75 9.51 10.80 10.79
N ILE A 76 8.74 10.11 11.63
CA ILE A 76 7.35 10.45 11.97
C ILE A 76 7.21 10.58 13.50
N GLY A 77 6.39 11.53 13.95
CA GLY A 77 6.01 11.69 15.35
C GLY A 77 6.87 12.69 16.14
N GLN A 78 6.49 12.87 17.41
CA GLN A 78 7.17 13.72 18.38
C GLN A 78 7.31 12.94 19.70
N PRO A 79 8.51 12.45 20.08
CA PRO A 79 9.79 12.63 19.40
C PRO A 79 9.87 11.92 18.04
N SER A 80 10.68 12.47 17.13
CA SER A 80 10.89 11.94 15.78
C SER A 80 11.41 10.50 15.83
N LYS A 81 10.67 9.56 15.25
CA LYS A 81 11.04 8.15 15.17
C LYS A 81 11.16 7.69 13.71
N PRO A 82 12.22 6.95 13.32
CA PRO A 82 12.36 6.44 11.95
C PRO A 82 11.45 5.23 11.71
N TYR A 83 10.82 5.18 10.54
CA TYR A 83 10.01 4.07 10.04
C TYR A 83 10.48 3.65 8.65
N PHE A 84 10.57 2.33 8.42
CA PHE A 84 10.83 1.76 7.11
C PHE A 84 9.51 1.53 6.39
N LEU A 85 9.40 2.10 5.20
CA LEU A 85 8.17 2.12 4.41
C LEU A 85 8.47 1.57 3.02
N ASP A 86 7.61 0.67 2.56
CA ASP A 86 7.64 0.18 1.19
C ASP A 86 6.93 1.21 0.30
N PRO A 87 7.59 1.77 -0.73
CA PRO A 87 6.95 2.71 -1.64
C PRO A 87 5.97 1.97 -2.55
N ASP A 88 4.67 2.22 -2.34
CA ASP A 88 3.59 1.68 -3.16
C ASP A 88 3.02 2.76 -4.08
N THR A 89 3.33 2.70 -5.38
CA THR A 89 2.75 3.60 -6.38
C THR A 89 1.33 3.21 -6.80
N GLY A 90 0.82 2.08 -6.30
CA GLY A 90 -0.50 1.54 -6.64
C GLY A 90 -1.64 2.05 -5.74
N SER A 91 -1.36 2.89 -4.73
CA SER A 91 -2.35 3.38 -3.78
C SER A 91 -2.21 4.87 -3.48
N ASP A 92 -3.33 5.51 -3.11
CA ASP A 92 -3.40 6.93 -2.71
C ASP A 92 -3.09 7.15 -1.22
N LEU A 93 -2.83 6.08 -0.47
CA LEU A 93 -2.69 6.13 0.99
C LEU A 93 -1.42 5.44 1.44
N ILE A 94 -0.69 6.13 2.31
CA ILE A 94 0.35 5.52 3.12
C ILE A 94 -0.24 5.10 4.47
N TRP A 95 0.01 3.85 4.87
CA TRP A 95 -0.42 3.34 6.16
C TRP A 95 0.79 2.83 6.94
N LEU A 96 0.76 3.04 8.24
CA LEU A 96 1.77 2.55 9.18
C LEU A 96 1.05 1.76 10.26
N GLN A 97 1.59 0.59 10.62
CA GLN A 97 1.09 -0.13 11.78
C GLN A 97 1.44 0.65 13.04
N ASN A 98 0.42 1.01 13.82
CA ASN A 98 0.60 1.77 15.04
C ASN A 98 1.45 0.99 16.05
N ASP A 99 2.45 1.66 16.62
CA ASP A 99 3.41 1.09 17.58
C ASP A 99 3.00 1.33 19.05
N ALA A 100 1.69 1.43 19.29
CA ALA A 100 1.15 1.44 20.65
C ALA A 100 1.32 0.04 21.29
N PRO A 101 1.34 -0.09 22.63
CA PRO A 101 1.40 -1.40 23.30
C PRO A 101 0.31 -2.30 22.73
N CYS A 102 0.73 -3.25 21.91
CA CYS A 102 -0.17 -3.89 21.00
C CYS A 102 -0.68 -5.19 21.61
N VAL A 103 -1.96 -5.22 21.94
CA VAL A 103 -2.62 -6.41 22.49
C VAL A 103 -2.95 -7.41 21.37
N GLN A 104 -3.07 -6.95 20.11
CA GLN A 104 -3.41 -7.76 18.95
C GLN A 104 -2.77 -7.20 17.66
N CYS A 105 -1.43 -7.20 17.60
CA CYS A 105 -0.72 -6.90 16.36
C CYS A 105 -0.55 -8.19 15.57
N ILE A 106 -0.63 -8.06 14.24
CA ILE A 106 -0.16 -9.08 13.34
C ILE A 106 1.35 -9.18 13.52
N GLU A 107 1.83 -10.27 14.12
CA GLU A 107 3.23 -10.65 14.03
C GLU A 107 3.51 -11.03 12.57
N LEU A 108 4.08 -10.10 11.81
CA LEU A 108 4.74 -10.45 10.56
C LEU A 108 6.04 -11.17 10.91
N TRP A 109 5.96 -12.50 11.00
CA TRP A 109 7.13 -13.37 10.99
C TRP A 109 7.75 -13.27 9.59
N ILE A 110 8.80 -12.46 9.48
CA ILE A 110 9.78 -12.51 8.40
C ILE A 110 10.74 -13.67 8.70
#